data_AF-A0AAV8YAW9-F1
#
_entry.id   AF-A0AAV8YAW9-F1
#
_cell.length_a   1.000
_cell.length_b   1.000
_cell.length_c   1.000
_cell.angle_alpha   90.00
_cell.angle_beta   90.00
_cell.angle_gamma   90.00
#
_symmetry.space_group_name_H-M   'P 1'
#
loop_
_entity.id
_entity.type
_entity.pdbx_description
1 polymer ?
#
loop_
_entity_poly.entity_id
_entity_poly.type
_entity_poly.pdbx_seq_one_letter_code
_entity_poly.pdbx_strand_id
1 'polypeptide(L)'
;MAGKGWMWNFRKRIPEISLRIPEVTSLARAEAFNKPQVNKYFSRLEQVIDENKLDKTMIFNMDGSALTTVQVPPKVFAQKGKKQVGAITSAERGVHTTVVVCMSSGGTYVPPSIIFPRKRFNPLLYDDAFYR
;
A
#
# COMPACT_ATOMS: atom_id res chain seq x y z
N MET A 1 -13.23 -40.17 -12.42
CA MET A 1 -12.58 -38.97 -11.84
C MET A 1 -11.66 -38.35 -12.87
N ALA A 2 -11.74 -37.04 -13.10
CA ALA A 2 -10.78 -36.34 -13.96
C ALA A 2 -9.43 -36.22 -13.25
N GLY A 3 -8.37 -36.79 -13.86
CA GLY A 3 -7.02 -36.80 -13.30
C GLY A 3 -6.12 -35.68 -13.86
N LYS A 4 -4.83 -35.68 -13.45
CA LYS A 4 -3.83 -34.68 -13.90
C LYS A 4 -3.74 -34.55 -15.43
N GLY A 5 -3.87 -35.65 -16.17
CA GLY A 5 -3.84 -35.65 -17.63
C GLY A 5 -5.02 -34.89 -18.26
N TRP A 6 -6.21 -34.95 -17.65
CA TRP A 6 -7.36 -34.19 -18.12
C TRP A 6 -7.13 -32.68 -17.97
N MET A 7 -6.62 -32.24 -16.80
CA MET A 7 -6.30 -30.84 -16.54
C MET A 7 -5.23 -30.29 -17.48
N TRP A 8 -4.18 -31.09 -17.75
CA TRP A 8 -3.12 -30.70 -18.69
C TRP A 8 -3.66 -30.51 -20.12
N ASN A 9 -4.45 -31.46 -20.60
CA ASN A 9 -5.04 -31.39 -21.95
C ASN A 9 -6.12 -30.31 -22.06
N PHE A 10 -6.89 -30.05 -21.01
CA PHE A 10 -7.84 -28.94 -20.94
C PHE A 10 -7.13 -27.60 -21.11
N ARG A 11 -6.03 -27.40 -20.38
CA ARG A 11 -5.24 -26.17 -20.43
C ARG A 11 -4.50 -25.98 -21.76
N LYS A 12 -4.13 -27.07 -22.44
CA LYS A 12 -3.57 -27.02 -23.80
C LYS A 12 -4.62 -26.63 -24.86
N ARG A 13 -5.88 -27.01 -24.68
CA ARG A 13 -6.95 -26.72 -25.64
C ARG A 13 -7.49 -25.29 -25.55
N ILE A 14 -7.32 -24.62 -24.41
CA ILE A 14 -7.81 -23.27 -24.16
C ILE A 14 -6.63 -22.40 -23.68
N PRO A 15 -5.77 -21.92 -24.61
CA PRO A 15 -4.56 -21.18 -24.26
C PRO A 15 -4.84 -19.83 -23.59
N GLU A 16 -6.06 -19.31 -23.68
CA GLU A 16 -6.51 -18.05 -23.07
C GLU A 16 -6.66 -18.16 -21.55
N ILE A 17 -6.73 -19.37 -20.99
CA ILE A 17 -6.94 -19.60 -19.56
C ILE A 17 -5.60 -19.87 -18.87
N SER A 18 -5.29 -19.04 -17.86
CA SER A 18 -4.10 -19.21 -17.01
C SER A 18 -4.51 -19.48 -15.56
N LEU A 19 -3.75 -20.33 -14.87
CA LEU A 19 -3.89 -20.54 -13.43
C LEU A 19 -3.32 -19.31 -12.72
N ARG A 20 -4.15 -18.66 -11.90
CA ARG A 20 -3.79 -17.48 -11.12
C ARG A 20 -4.16 -17.71 -9.66
N ILE A 21 -3.43 -17.03 -8.78
CA ILE A 21 -3.81 -16.89 -7.38
C ILE A 21 -4.58 -15.57 -7.30
N PRO A 22 -5.83 -15.55 -6.81
CA PRO A 22 -6.58 -14.31 -6.69
C PRO A 22 -5.95 -13.41 -5.63
N GLU A 23 -5.95 -12.11 -5.88
CA GLU A 23 -5.56 -11.13 -4.87
C GLU A 23 -6.66 -10.99 -3.83
N VAL A 24 -6.29 -10.98 -2.55
CA VAL A 24 -7.24 -10.79 -1.46
C VAL A 24 -7.81 -9.37 -1.56
N THR A 25 -9.06 -9.29 -2.00
CA THR A 25 -9.77 -8.02 -2.23
C THR A 25 -11.00 -7.99 -1.33
N SER A 26 -11.11 -6.97 -0.48
CA SER A 26 -12.32 -6.77 0.33
C SER A 26 -13.53 -6.47 -0.55
N LEU A 27 -14.74 -6.86 -0.11
CA LEU A 27 -16.00 -6.56 -0.82
C LEU A 27 -16.14 -5.06 -1.12
N ALA A 28 -15.89 -4.20 -0.13
CA ALA A 28 -15.95 -2.74 -0.30
C ALA A 28 -15.02 -2.22 -1.40
N ARG A 29 -13.80 -2.77 -1.52
CA ARG A 29 -12.87 -2.44 -2.60
C ARG A 29 -13.41 -2.91 -3.96
N ALA A 30 -14.00 -4.10 -4.04
CA ALA A 30 -14.60 -4.59 -5.28
C ALA A 30 -15.83 -3.75 -5.72
N GLU A 31 -16.66 -3.33 -4.77
CA GLU A 31 -17.82 -2.47 -5.02
C GLU A 31 -17.44 -1.03 -5.38
N ALA A 32 -16.34 -0.51 -4.84
CA ALA A 32 -15.84 0.81 -5.19
C ALA A 32 -15.04 0.82 -6.51
N PHE A 33 -14.30 -0.26 -6.78
CA PHE A 33 -13.37 -0.34 -7.91
C PHE A 33 -13.99 -1.05 -9.12
N ASN A 34 -15.15 -0.56 -9.58
CA ASN A 34 -15.78 -0.98 -10.83
C ASN A 34 -15.93 0.19 -11.80
N LYS A 35 -16.07 -0.12 -13.09
CA LYS A 35 -16.08 0.86 -14.18
C LYS A 35 -17.11 2.00 -13.97
N PRO A 36 -18.39 1.73 -13.62
CA PRO A 36 -19.34 2.80 -13.31
C PRO A 36 -18.89 3.74 -12.17
N GLN A 37 -18.41 3.19 -11.05
CA GLN A 37 -18.00 4.02 -9.90
C GLN A 37 -16.74 4.82 -10.20
N VAL A 38 -15.76 4.19 -10.86
CA VAL A 38 -14.51 4.85 -11.27
C VAL A 38 -14.80 6.00 -12.25
N ASN A 39 -15.64 5.78 -13.26
CA ASN A 39 -16.03 6.83 -14.20
C ASN A 39 -16.75 7.98 -13.48
N LYS A 40 -17.71 7.66 -12.60
CA LYS A 40 -18.43 8.65 -11.80
C LYS A 40 -17.49 9.49 -10.93
N TYR A 41 -16.47 8.86 -10.34
CA TYR A 41 -15.45 9.56 -9.56
C TYR A 41 -14.65 10.53 -10.43
N PHE A 42 -14.10 10.07 -11.56
CA PHE A 42 -13.25 10.91 -12.42
C PHE A 42 -14.02 12.04 -13.09
N SER A 43 -15.28 11.82 -13.52
CA SER A 43 -16.11 12.91 -14.06
C SER A 43 -16.38 14.00 -13.01
N ARG A 44 -16.58 13.62 -11.74
CA ARG A 44 -16.74 14.60 -10.65
C ARG A 44 -15.44 15.32 -10.34
N LEU A 45 -14.32 14.61 -10.38
CA LEU A 45 -13.00 15.19 -10.16
C LEU A 45 -12.69 16.24 -11.23
N GLU A 46 -12.92 15.91 -12.50
CA GLU A 46 -12.75 16.83 -13.64
C GLU A 46 -13.62 18.09 -13.48
N GLN A 47 -14.91 17.91 -13.16
CA GLN A 47 -15.82 19.03 -12.88
C GLN A 47 -15.29 19.97 -11.78
N VAL A 48 -14.83 19.41 -10.65
CA VAL A 48 -14.30 20.22 -9.53
C VAL A 48 -13.02 20.96 -9.93
N ILE A 49 -12.14 20.30 -10.69
CA ILE A 49 -10.90 20.91 -11.20
C ILE A 49 -11.23 22.10 -12.10
N ASP A 50 -12.16 21.92 -13.04
CA ASP A 50 -12.54 22.95 -14.00
C ASP A 50 -13.26 24.13 -13.35
N GLU A 51 -14.23 23.86 -12.46
CA GLU A 51 -15.01 24.88 -11.75
C GLU A 51 -14.12 25.78 -10.88
N ASN A 52 -13.13 25.18 -10.21
CA ASN A 52 -12.25 25.88 -9.28
C ASN A 52 -10.92 26.31 -9.93
N LYS A 53 -10.72 26.00 -11.22
CA LYS A 53 -9.48 26.27 -11.97
C LYS A 53 -8.24 25.78 -11.23
N LEU A 54 -8.32 24.56 -10.68
CA LEU A 54 -7.24 23.98 -9.87
C LEU A 54 -6.07 23.62 -10.78
N ASP A 55 -4.92 24.25 -10.54
CA ASP A 55 -3.69 23.83 -11.18
C ASP A 55 -3.08 22.61 -10.46
N LYS A 56 -2.21 21.90 -11.18
CA LYS A 56 -1.44 20.75 -10.69
C LYS A 56 -0.63 21.04 -9.43
N THR A 57 -0.28 22.30 -9.18
CA THR A 57 0.42 22.79 -7.97
C THR A 57 -0.49 22.89 -6.74
N MET A 58 -1.81 22.96 -6.93
CA MET A 58 -2.82 23.14 -5.88
C MET A 58 -3.45 21.83 -5.41
N ILE A 59 -3.26 20.73 -6.16
CA ILE A 59 -3.78 19.42 -5.81
C ILE A 59 -2.70 18.64 -5.07
N PHE A 60 -2.95 18.33 -3.80
CA PHE A 60 -2.05 17.56 -2.96
C PHE A 60 -2.59 16.15 -2.72
N ASN A 61 -1.74 15.15 -2.92
CA ASN A 61 -2.01 13.79 -2.49
C ASN A 61 -1.27 13.51 -1.18
N MET A 62 -1.94 12.82 -0.25
CA MET A 62 -1.40 12.43 1.03
C MET A 62 -1.50 10.91 1.20
N ASP A 63 -0.41 10.27 1.61
CA ASP A 63 -0.42 8.86 1.95
C ASP A 63 0.49 8.56 3.15
N GLY A 64 0.18 7.48 3.87
CA GLY A 64 0.88 7.03 5.05
C GLY A 64 1.60 5.71 4.81
N SER A 65 2.89 5.66 5.10
CA SER A 65 3.67 4.41 5.05
C SER A 65 4.11 3.98 6.43
N ALA A 66 4.09 2.67 6.68
CA ALA A 66 4.54 2.10 7.95
C ALA A 66 6.07 2.04 7.96
N LEU A 67 6.70 2.79 8.87
CA LEU A 67 8.11 2.68 9.17
C LEU A 67 8.32 1.59 10.24
N THR A 68 9.06 0.55 9.87
CA THR A 68 9.40 -0.56 10.77
C THR A 68 10.84 -0.43 11.23
N THR A 69 11.08 -0.41 12.54
CA THR A 69 12.44 -0.43 13.12
C THR A 69 12.98 -1.85 13.34
N VAL A 70 12.18 -2.88 13.03
CA VAL A 70 12.57 -4.28 13.20
C VAL A 70 13.59 -4.65 12.12
N GLN A 71 14.74 -5.17 12.53
CA GLN A 71 15.76 -5.65 11.60
C GLN A 71 15.22 -6.80 10.76
N VAL A 72 15.44 -6.73 9.44
CA VAL A 72 15.22 -7.89 8.56
C VAL A 72 16.34 -8.88 8.85
N PRO A 73 16.04 -10.09 9.36
CA PRO A 73 17.09 -11.07 9.63
C PRO A 73 17.80 -11.45 8.33
N PRO A 74 19.14 -11.59 8.34
CA PRO A 74 19.90 -11.95 7.15
C PRO A 74 19.49 -13.34 6.64
N LYS A 75 19.71 -13.58 5.33
CA LYS A 75 19.51 -14.91 4.76
C LYS A 75 20.49 -15.89 5.41
N VAL A 76 19.99 -17.02 5.88
CA VAL A 76 20.79 -18.11 6.48
C VAL A 76 20.64 -19.39 5.68
N PHE A 77 21.72 -20.19 5.60
CA PHE A 77 21.64 -21.55 5.06
C PHE A 77 20.92 -22.45 6.06
N ALA A 78 19.97 -23.25 5.58
CA ALA A 78 19.20 -24.18 6.39
C ALA A 78 19.01 -25.53 5.68
N GLN A 79 18.65 -26.55 6.46
CA GLN A 79 18.48 -27.92 5.96
C GLN A 79 17.40 -27.98 4.87
N LYS A 80 17.74 -28.64 3.74
CA LYS A 80 16.83 -28.84 2.61
C LYS A 80 15.54 -29.53 3.08
N GLY A 81 14.40 -28.89 2.84
CA GLY A 81 13.07 -29.36 3.27
C GLY A 81 12.53 -28.69 4.53
N LYS A 82 13.38 -27.99 5.30
CA LYS A 82 12.94 -27.23 6.49
C LYS A 82 12.47 -25.83 6.09
N LYS A 83 11.16 -25.64 6.01
CA LYS A 83 10.53 -24.36 5.60
C LYS A 83 10.48 -23.30 6.70
N GLN A 84 10.62 -23.70 7.97
CA GLN A 84 10.61 -22.78 9.11
C GLN A 84 11.98 -22.79 9.79
N VAL A 85 12.68 -21.65 9.67
CA VAL A 85 13.93 -21.34 10.36
C VAL A 85 13.63 -20.10 11.18
N GLY A 86 13.50 -20.26 12.50
CA GLY A 86 13.20 -19.14 13.38
C GLY A 86 14.46 -18.34 13.68
N ALA A 87 14.37 -17.02 13.57
CA ALA A 87 15.34 -16.09 14.14
C ALA A 87 14.68 -15.37 15.32
N ILE A 88 15.37 -15.32 16.47
CA ILE A 88 14.92 -14.54 17.62
C ILE A 88 15.32 -13.08 17.35
N THR A 89 14.38 -12.23 16.99
CA THR A 89 14.59 -10.78 16.88
C THR A 89 14.13 -10.11 18.18
N SER A 90 15.01 -9.34 18.84
CA SER A 90 14.74 -8.72 20.15
C SER A 90 13.69 -7.59 20.15
N ALA A 91 13.19 -7.17 19.00
CA ALA A 91 12.15 -6.15 18.92
C ALA A 91 10.78 -6.80 18.68
N GLU A 92 9.82 -6.52 19.57
CA GLU A 92 8.44 -6.90 19.36
C GLU A 92 7.94 -6.37 18.01
N ARG A 93 7.51 -7.29 17.16
CA ARG A 93 6.78 -7.02 15.93
C ARG A 93 5.49 -6.26 16.31
N GLY A 94 5.49 -4.92 16.27
CA GLY A 94 4.27 -4.17 16.58
C GLY A 94 4.37 -2.67 16.81
N VAL A 95 5.56 -2.10 17.01
CA VAL A 95 5.71 -0.63 17.10
C VAL A 95 5.85 -0.06 15.69
N HIS A 96 4.73 0.07 14.98
CA HIS A 96 4.67 0.77 13.70
C HIS A 96 4.60 2.27 13.96
N THR A 97 5.62 2.99 13.52
CA THR A 97 5.57 4.44 13.40
C THR A 97 5.08 4.75 11.99
N THR A 98 4.05 5.58 11.83
CA THR A 98 3.54 5.93 10.50
C THR A 98 4.19 7.21 10.03
N VAL A 99 4.80 7.19 8.85
CA VAL A 99 5.27 8.39 8.17
C VAL A 99 4.18 8.82 7.20
N VAL A 100 3.72 10.06 7.32
CA VAL A 100 2.74 10.67 6.41
C VAL A 100 3.46 11.67 5.52
N VAL A 101 3.28 11.53 4.22
CA VAL A 101 3.85 12.41 3.21
C VAL A 101 2.71 13.03 2.42
N CYS A 102 2.81 14.32 2.14
CA CYS A 102 1.83 15.06 1.35
C CYS A 102 2.55 15.90 0.29
N MET A 103 2.19 15.72 -0.97
CA MET A 103 2.85 16.40 -2.09
C MET A 103 1.89 16.73 -3.22
N SER A 104 2.18 17.84 -3.92
CA SER A 104 1.55 18.18 -5.18
C SER A 104 2.39 17.71 -6.36
N SER A 105 1.74 17.51 -7.50
CA SER A 105 2.44 17.18 -8.76
C SER A 105 3.30 18.33 -9.30
N GLY A 106 3.17 19.53 -8.72
CA GLY A 106 4.07 20.66 -8.94
C GLY A 106 5.43 20.53 -8.25
N GLY A 107 5.65 19.51 -7.42
CA GLY A 107 6.89 19.30 -6.67
C GLY A 107 6.92 19.95 -5.29
N THR A 108 5.86 20.67 -4.91
CA THR A 108 5.69 21.20 -3.55
C THR A 108 5.28 20.08 -2.62
N TYR A 109 5.91 19.97 -1.45
CA TYR A 109 5.53 19.00 -0.44
C TYR A 109 5.39 19.66 0.93
N VAL A 110 4.48 19.13 1.74
CA VAL A 110 4.40 19.46 3.15
C VAL A 110 5.47 18.62 3.87
N PRO A 111 6.23 19.20 4.82
CA PRO A 111 7.21 18.44 5.60
C PRO A 111 6.65 17.10 6.09
N PRO A 112 7.33 15.97 5.80
CA PRO A 112 6.87 14.66 6.24
C PRO A 112 6.64 14.62 7.74
N SER A 113 5.50 14.07 8.15
CA SER A 113 5.09 13.99 9.55
C SER A 113 5.20 12.56 10.06
N ILE A 114 5.64 12.40 11.31
CA ILE A 114 5.84 11.09 11.94
C ILE A 114 4.81 10.91 13.06
N ILE A 115 3.96 9.90 12.94
CA ILE A 115 2.94 9.54 13.93
C ILE A 115 3.47 8.37 14.75
N PHE A 116 3.72 8.63 16.04
CA PHE A 116 4.18 7.62 16.99
C PHE A 116 3.00 6.89 17.67
N PRO A 117 3.11 5.57 17.89
CA PRO A 117 2.06 4.82 18.56
C PRO A 117 1.93 5.22 20.04
N ARG A 118 0.69 5.35 20.51
CA ARG A 118 0.30 5.54 21.93
C ARG A 118 0.93 6.75 22.65
N LYS A 119 1.43 7.75 21.93
CA LYS A 119 1.88 9.01 22.54
C LYS A 119 0.74 10.02 22.57
N ARG A 120 0.48 10.62 23.74
CA ARG A 120 -0.27 11.88 23.82
C ARG A 120 0.54 12.97 23.12
N PHE A 121 -0.14 13.94 22.53
CA PHE A 121 0.50 15.09 21.90
C PHE A 121 1.54 15.70 22.84
N ASN A 122 2.79 15.82 22.36
CA ASN A 122 3.89 16.40 23.12
C ASN A 122 4.39 17.64 22.35
N PRO A 123 4.24 18.85 22.91
CA PRO A 123 4.69 20.09 22.26
C PRO A 123 6.17 20.07 21.84
N LEU A 124 7.04 19.37 22.58
CA LEU A 124 8.47 19.25 22.26
C LEU A 124 8.76 18.50 20.95
N LEU A 125 7.77 17.81 20.37
CA LEU A 125 7.90 17.14 19.08
C LEU A 125 7.44 18.01 17.90
N TYR A 126 7.04 19.26 18.17
CA TYR A 126 6.46 20.17 17.17
C TYR A 126 7.38 21.36 16.85
N ASP A 127 8.33 21.69 17.72
CA ASP A 127 9.26 22.80 17.51
C ASP A 127 10.04 22.59 16.19
N ASP A 128 10.09 23.64 15.35
CA ASP A 128 10.69 23.71 14.01
C ASP A 128 10.01 22.95 12.85
N ALA A 129 8.83 22.35 13.03
CA ALA A 129 8.15 21.59 11.95
C ALA A 129 7.61 22.46 10.78
N PHE A 130 7.43 23.77 10.99
CA PHE A 130 6.81 24.69 10.02
C PHE A 130 7.64 25.94 9.69
N TYR A 131 8.85 26.06 10.23
CA TYR A 131 9.72 27.22 10.00
C TYR A 131 11.04 26.79 9.36
N ARG A 132 11.05 26.65 8.03
CA ARG A 132 12.22 26.80 7.17
C ARG A 132 11.81 27.35 5.81
#